data_AF-A0A950V890-F1
#
_entry.id   AF-A0A950V890-F1
#
_cell.length_a   1.000
_cell.length_b   1.000
_cell.length_c   1.000
_cell.angle_alpha   90.00
_cell.angle_beta   90.00
_cell.angle_gamma   90.00
#
_symmetry.space_group_name_H-M   'P 1'
#
loop_
_entity.id
_entity.type
_entity.pdbx_description
1 polymer ?
#
loop_
_entity_poly.entity_id
_entity_poly.type
_entity_poly.pdbx_seq_one_letter_code
_entity_poly.pdbx_strand_id
1 'polypeptide(L)'
;MKTVSIHFRAPQETEAARKPPIIGYAVTVNPGGRTVLFRRCRVVVLEGRHTTFDIVDRLESGKTYTFSVAAVSPAGEGPAVTTRPVTIH
;
A
#
# COMPACT_ATOMS: atom_id res chain seq x y z
N MET A 1 9.12 -9.19 16.97
CA MET A 1 8.33 -8.86 15.75
C MET A 1 8.65 -7.44 15.34
N LYS A 2 8.84 -7.20 14.03
CA LYS A 2 9.15 -5.88 13.47
C LYS A 2 7.95 -5.33 12.69
N THR A 3 7.95 -4.02 12.51
CA THR A 3 6.95 -3.27 11.76
C THR A 3 7.66 -2.41 10.71
N VAL A 4 6.99 -2.15 9.59
CA VAL A 4 7.41 -1.18 8.59
C VAL A 4 6.28 -0.22 8.28
N SER A 5 6.63 1.04 8.03
CA SER A 5 5.70 2.01 7.46
C SER A 5 5.86 2.00 5.95
N ILE A 6 4.77 1.79 5.22
CA ILE A 6 4.77 1.82 3.76
C ILE A 6 4.17 3.16 3.32
N HIS A 7 4.94 3.92 2.55
CA HIS A 7 4.53 5.21 2.02
C HIS A 7 4.35 5.11 0.52
N PHE A 8 3.20 5.51 0.02
CA PHE A 8 2.90 5.53 -1.41
C PHE A 8 1.93 6.65 -1.74
N ARG A 9 1.79 6.92 -3.03
CA ARG A 9 0.81 7.87 -3.53
C ARG A 9 -0.37 7.13 -4.11
N ALA A 10 -1.54 7.73 -3.95
CA ALA A 10 -2.70 7.29 -4.71
C ALA A 10 -2.34 7.25 -6.21
N PRO A 11 -2.87 6.29 -6.97
CA PRO A 11 -2.76 6.31 -8.42
C PRO A 11 -3.14 7.71 -8.93
N GLN A 12 -2.32 8.28 -9.81
CA GLN A 12 -2.65 9.59 -10.39
C GLN A 12 -4.04 9.52 -11.01
N GLU A 13 -4.94 10.38 -10.53
CA GLU A 13 -6.20 10.65 -11.21
C GLU A 13 -5.84 11.33 -12.53
N THR A 14 -5.75 10.53 -13.58
CA THR A 14 -5.75 11.06 -14.94
C THR A 14 -7.18 11.52 -15.22
N GLU A 15 -7.33 12.77 -15.62
CA GLU A 15 -8.58 13.56 -15.68
C GLU A 15 -9.68 12.98 -16.60
N ALA A 16 -9.45 11.82 -17.22
CA ALA A 16 -10.26 11.32 -18.33
C ALA A 16 -11.36 10.29 -17.96
N ALA A 17 -11.50 9.85 -16.70
CA ALA A 17 -12.54 8.88 -16.36
C ALA A 17 -13.11 9.07 -14.95
N ARG A 18 -14.44 9.05 -14.85
CA ARG A 18 -15.19 8.96 -13.59
C ARG A 18 -14.92 7.60 -12.92
N LYS A 19 -13.72 7.42 -12.36
CA LYS A 19 -13.37 6.22 -11.60
C LYS A 19 -14.08 6.25 -10.25
N PRO A 20 -14.59 5.11 -9.77
CA PRO A 20 -15.17 5.03 -8.44
C PRO A 20 -14.13 5.40 -7.38
N PRO A 21 -14.53 6.06 -6.28
CA PRO A 21 -13.60 6.52 -5.27
C PRO A 21 -12.78 5.36 -4.70
N ILE A 22 -11.51 5.61 -4.43
CA ILE A 22 -10.66 4.64 -3.73
C ILE A 22 -11.12 4.59 -2.27
N ILE A 23 -11.57 3.41 -1.82
CA ILE A 23 -12.06 3.17 -0.46
C ILE A 23 -11.02 2.46 0.41
N GLY A 24 -9.87 2.08 -0.15
CA GLY A 24 -8.75 1.52 0.58
C GLY A 24 -7.65 0.98 -0.33
N TYR A 25 -6.66 0.32 0.27
CA TYR A 25 -5.61 -0.37 -0.44
C TYR A 25 -5.40 -1.78 0.11
N ALA A 26 -5.12 -2.73 -0.77
CA ALA A 26 -4.70 -4.07 -0.40
C ALA A 26 -3.18 -4.16 -0.52
N VAL A 27 -2.51 -4.51 0.57
CA VAL A 27 -1.05 -4.69 0.62
C VAL A 27 -0.71 -6.14 0.89
N THR A 28 -0.18 -6.81 -0.13
CA THR A 28 0.26 -8.21 -0.05
C THR A 28 1.74 -8.27 0.29
N VAL A 29 2.08 -8.98 1.36
CA VAL A 29 3.45 -9.22 1.82
C VAL A 29 3.97 -10.53 1.23
N ASN A 30 5.11 -10.47 0.55
CA ASN A 30 5.78 -11.63 -0.02
C ASN A 30 7.20 -11.77 0.55
N PRO A 31 7.68 -12.98 0.89
CA PRO A 31 6.97 -14.27 0.81
C PRO A 31 5.88 -14.42 1.88
N GLY A 32 4.91 -15.30 1.62
CA GLY A 32 3.82 -15.65 2.55
C GLY A 32 2.42 -15.22 2.11
N GLY A 33 2.30 -14.36 1.08
CA GLY A 33 1.02 -14.01 0.45
C GLY A 33 0.02 -13.32 1.36
N ARG A 34 0.46 -12.78 2.51
CA ARG A 34 -0.42 -12.19 3.51
C ARG A 34 -0.90 -10.82 3.05
N THR A 35 -2.19 -10.66 2.87
CA THR A 35 -2.80 -9.37 2.51
C THR A 35 -3.27 -8.59 3.73
N VAL A 36 -2.92 -7.30 3.79
CA VAL A 36 -3.38 -6.34 4.79
C VAL A 36 -4.23 -5.29 4.08
N LEU A 37 -5.44 -5.03 4.57
CA LEU A 37 -6.34 -4.04 3.99
C LEU A 37 -6.26 -2.71 4.74
N PHE A 38 -5.79 -1.67 4.05
CA PHE A 38 -5.71 -0.31 4.54
C PHE A 38 -7.02 0.42 4.25
N ARG A 39 -8.03 0.21 5.11
CA ARG A 39 -9.37 0.83 4.99
C ARG A 39 -9.50 2.18 5.72
N ARG A 40 -8.49 2.57 6.50
CA ARG A 40 -8.45 3.85 7.25
C ARG A 40 -7.20 4.65 6.90
N CYS A 41 -7.01 4.89 5.59
CA CYS A 41 -5.84 5.61 5.08
C CYS A 41 -5.60 6.90 5.86
N ARG A 42 -4.44 6.99 6.53
CA ARG A 42 -3.94 8.25 7.06
C ARG A 42 -3.25 8.97 5.91
N VAL A 43 -3.94 9.96 5.35
CA VAL A 43 -3.35 10.85 4.35
C VAL A 43 -2.59 11.93 5.09
N VAL A 44 -1.28 12.02 4.85
CA VAL A 44 -0.48 13.17 5.27
C VAL A 44 -0.14 13.98 4.03
N VAL A 45 -0.31 15.30 4.13
CA VAL A 45 0.14 16.24 3.13
C VAL A 45 1.53 16.70 3.54
N LEU A 46 2.55 16.26 2.82
CA LEU A 46 3.92 16.73 2.98
C LEU A 46 4.26 17.60 1.77
N GLU A 47 4.57 18.88 1.99
CA GLU A 47 4.93 19.83 0.92
C GLU A 47 3.89 19.91 -0.22
N GLY A 48 2.59 19.86 0.12
CA GLY A 48 1.50 19.87 -0.88
C GLY A 48 1.28 18.53 -1.61
N ARG A 49 1.98 17.46 -1.22
CA ARG A 49 1.84 16.12 -1.81
C ARG A 49 1.08 15.19 -0.86
N HIS A 50 -0.05 14.68 -1.33
CA HIS A 50 -0.81 13.65 -0.61
C HIS A 50 -0.03 12.34 -0.62
N THR A 51 0.41 11.90 0.55
CA THR A 51 1.05 10.60 0.76
C THR A 51 0.17 9.75 1.65
N THR A 52 -0.18 8.57 1.16
CA THR A 52 -0.88 7.54 1.93
C THR A 52 0.17 6.67 2.60
N PHE A 53 -0.02 6.39 3.89
CA PHE A 53 0.81 5.41 4.58
C PHE A 53 0.00 4.59 5.59
N ASP A 54 0.51 3.39 5.86
CA ASP A 54 0.04 2.52 6.94
C ASP A 54 1.15 1.57 7.38
N ILE A 55 0.93 0.88 8.48
CA ILE A 55 1.90 -0.01 9.12
C ILE A 55 1.61 -1.46 8.71
N VAL A 56 2.65 -2.14 8.24
CA VAL A 56 2.65 -3.61 8.11
C VAL A 56 3.42 -4.20 9.27
N ASP A 57 2.72 -5.01 10.06
CA ASP A 57 3.26 -5.63 11.27
C ASP A 57 3.68 -7.08 11.07
N ARG A 58 4.11 -7.74 12.15
CA ARG A 58 4.42 -9.18 12.17
C ARG A 58 5.40 -9.58 11.07
N LEU A 59 6.46 -8.79 10.89
CA LEU A 59 7.60 -9.12 10.05
C LEU A 59 8.74 -9.68 10.92
N GLU A 60 9.51 -10.59 10.34
CA GLU A 60 10.68 -11.18 10.99
C GLU A 60 11.94 -10.39 10.63
N SER A 61 12.82 -10.16 11.61
CA SER A 61 14.13 -9.55 11.36
C SER A 61 15.05 -10.53 10.61
N GLY A 62 15.88 -10.01 9.72
CA GLY A 62 16.77 -10.76 8.84
C GLY A 62 16.10 -11.30 7.57
N LYS A 63 14.78 -11.13 7.39
CA LYS A 63 14.07 -11.57 6.18
C LYS A 63 13.89 -10.43 5.18
N THR A 64 13.97 -10.81 3.91
CA THR A 64 13.70 -9.94 2.77
C THR A 64 12.26 -10.09 2.32
N TYR A 65 11.56 -8.98 2.16
CA TYR A 65 10.18 -8.93 1.71
C TYR A 65 10.00 -8.04 0.49
N THR A 66 8.96 -8.32 -0.31
CA THR A 66 8.38 -7.37 -1.26
C THR A 66 6.94 -7.08 -0.86
N PHE A 67 6.46 -5.88 -1.19
CA PHE A 67 5.10 -5.43 -0.88
C PHE A 67 4.39 -5.08 -2.17
N SER A 68 3.26 -5.74 -2.45
CA SER A 68 2.40 -5.44 -3.60
C SER A 68 1.21 -4.64 -3.13
N VAL A 69 1.01 -3.44 -3.68
CA VAL A 69 -0.05 -2.50 -3.29
C VAL A 69 -1.05 -2.35 -4.42
N ALA A 70 -2.31 -2.69 -4.17
CA ALA A 70 -3.44 -2.50 -5.09
C ALA A 70 -4.45 -1.50 -4.51
N ALA A 71 -4.96 -0.59 -5.35
CA ALA A 71 -6.06 0.29 -4.95
C ALA A 71 -7.38 -0.46 -4.96
N VAL A 72 -8.22 -0.26 -3.94
CA VAL A 72 -9.53 -0.91 -3.82
C VAL A 72 -10.62 0.14 -3.97
N SER A 73 -11.57 -0.14 -4.86
CA SER A 73 -12.77 0.66 -5.09
C SER A 73 -14.03 -0.21 -4.94
N PRO A 74 -15.23 0.37 -4.88
CA PRO A 74 -16.48 -0.40 -4.97
C PRO A 74 -16.59 -1.29 -6.21
N ALA A 75 -15.86 -0.98 -7.30
CA ALA A 75 -15.82 -1.83 -8.49
C ALA A 75 -14.83 -3.01 -8.39
N GLY A 76 -14.04 -3.08 -7.32
CA GLY A 76 -13.04 -4.12 -7.08
C GLY A 76 -11.62 -3.57 -6.89
N GLU A 77 -10.67 -4.51 -6.87
CA GLU A 77 -9.24 -4.23 -6.75
C GLU A 77 -8.63 -3.88 -8.12
N GLY A 78 -7.85 -2.81 -8.16
CA GLY A 78 -7.09 -2.39 -9.32
C GLY A 78 -5.76 -3.14 -9.47
N PRO A 79 -4.95 -2.78 -10.48
CA PRO A 79 -3.63 -3.38 -10.68
C PRO A 79 -2.71 -3.11 -9.49
N ALA A 80 -1.97 -4.13 -9.06
CA ALA A 80 -1.00 -4.03 -7.99
C ALA A 80 0.36 -3.52 -8.50
N VAL A 81 1.04 -2.70 -7.69
CA VAL A 81 2.43 -2.31 -7.91
C VAL A 81 3.29 -2.92 -6.79
N THR A 82 4.38 -3.58 -7.18
CA THR A 82 5.27 -4.27 -6.23
C THR A 82 6.54 -3.45 -5.98
N THR A 83 6.92 -3.32 -4.72
CA THR A 83 8.16 -2.65 -4.33
C THR A 83 9.38 -3.48 -4.74
N ARG A 84 10.56 -2.83 -4.74
CA ARG A 84 11.82 -3.58 -4.69
C ARG A 84 11.91 -4.38 -3.37
N PRO A 85 12.76 -5.43 -3.32
CA PRO A 85 13.00 -6.17 -2.08
C PRO A 85 13.53 -5.27 -0.96
N VAL A 86 13.01 -5.45 0.25
CA VAL A 86 13.38 -4.73 1.47
C VAL A 86 13.75 -5.74 2.54
N THR A 87 14.99 -5.64 3.05
CA THR A 87 15.45 -6.46 4.18
C THR A 87 15.10 -5.78 5.50
N ILE A 88 14.47 -6.54 6.40
CA ILE A 88 14.06 -6.04 7.72
C ILE A 88 15.17 -6.32 8.73
N HIS A 89 15.56 -5.32 9.52
CA HIS A 89 16.58 -5.44 10.57
C HIS A 89 16.00 -5.08 11.95
#